data_AF-A0A6G1RSI7-F1
#
_entry.id   AF-A0A6G1RSI7-F1
#
_cell.length_a   1.000
_cell.length_b   1.000
_cell.length_c   1.000
_cell.angle_alpha   90.00
_cell.angle_beta   90.00
_cell.angle_gamma   90.00
#
_symmetry.space_group_name_H-M   'P 1'
#
loop_
_entity.id
_entity.type
_entity.pdbx_description
1 polymer ?
#
loop_
_entity_poly.entity_id
_entity_poly.type
_entity_poly.pdbx_seq_one_letter_code
_entity_poly.pdbx_strand_id
1 'polypeptide(L)'
;AFLRVQRLEESLKELENINPEENDMTLQELLNRINNADTGIDILKNGAIILNRIHRTKEQKKKIIAEEMNAVIEQRDAALSQCKRLEQELHHLKEQNQTSANNTRHLTAENNQERALKADLIALQQEKEADR
;
A
#
# COMPACT_ATOMS: atom_id res chain seq x y z
N ALA A 1 10.29 -5.25 9.09
CA ALA A 1 10.84 -4.26 10.04
C ALA A 1 12.35 -4.37 10.18
N PHE A 2 12.91 -5.57 10.42
CA PHE A 2 14.36 -5.82 10.58
C PHE A 2 15.23 -5.28 9.43
N LEU A 3 14.85 -5.53 8.17
CA LEU A 3 15.56 -5.03 6.99
C LEU A 3 15.60 -3.49 6.85
N ARG A 4 14.65 -2.77 7.50
CA ARG A 4 14.65 -1.30 7.53
C ARG A 4 15.66 -0.77 8.53
N VAL A 5 15.77 -1.42 9.70
CA VAL A 5 16.77 -1.09 10.72
C VAL A 5 18.17 -1.39 10.20
N GLN A 6 18.36 -2.55 9.57
CA GLN A 6 19.64 -2.94 9.00
C GLN A 6 20.13 -1.97 7.91
N ARG A 7 19.25 -1.52 7.00
CA ARG A 7 19.63 -0.53 5.98
C ARG A 7 19.91 0.87 6.54
N LEU A 8 19.24 1.25 7.63
CA LEU A 8 19.53 2.48 8.36
C LEU A 8 20.89 2.39 9.08
N GLU A 9 21.20 1.24 9.68
CA GLU A 9 22.50 0.97 10.32
C GLU A 9 23.67 0.89 9.33
N GLU A 10 23.46 0.25 8.17
CA GLU A 10 24.45 0.19 7.09
C GLU A 10 24.67 1.58 6.47
N SER A 11 23.60 2.35 6.25
CA SER A 11 23.73 3.76 5.83
C SER A 11 24.49 4.57 6.88
N LEU A 12 24.22 4.38 8.17
CA LEU A 12 24.94 5.03 9.28
C LEU A 12 26.44 4.71 9.29
N LYS A 13 26.83 3.47 8.99
CA LYS A 13 28.23 3.04 8.88
C LYS A 13 28.95 3.57 7.65
N GLU A 14 28.31 3.60 6.49
CA GLU A 14 28.90 4.16 5.26
C GLU A 14 29.21 5.67 5.39
N LEU A 15 28.54 6.31 6.32
CA LEU A 15 28.73 7.72 6.66
C LEU A 15 29.94 7.95 7.61
N GLU A 16 30.61 6.93 8.17
CA GLU A 16 31.83 7.06 9.01
C GLU A 16 33.12 7.40 8.23
N ASN A 17 33.04 7.77 6.94
CA ASN A 17 34.19 8.07 6.08
C ASN A 17 34.80 9.49 6.24
N ILE A 18 34.67 10.08 7.43
CA ILE A 18 35.41 11.27 7.86
C ILE A 18 36.09 10.86 9.15
N ASN A 19 37.39 11.16 9.27
CA ASN A 19 38.24 10.81 10.42
C ASN A 19 37.41 10.71 11.71
N PRO A 20 37.32 9.53 12.37
CA PRO A 20 36.39 9.32 13.49
C PRO A 20 36.57 10.37 14.60
N GLU A 21 37.79 10.85 14.83
CA GLU A 21 38.10 11.90 15.80
C GLU A 21 37.53 13.29 15.46
N GLU A 22 37.35 13.63 14.18
CA GLU A 22 36.73 14.90 13.75
C GLU A 22 35.20 14.83 13.75
N ASN A 23 34.62 13.63 13.83
CA ASN A 23 33.19 13.41 13.89
C ASN A 23 32.64 13.39 15.32
N ASP A 24 33.47 13.04 16.31
CA ASP A 24 33.10 12.96 17.72
C ASP A 24 33.02 14.31 18.45
N MET A 25 33.63 15.36 17.89
CA MET A 25 33.58 16.68 18.51
C MET A 25 32.17 17.26 18.48
N THR A 26 31.73 17.89 19.57
CA THR A 26 30.43 18.59 19.58
C THR A 26 30.49 19.87 18.73
N LEU A 27 29.33 20.36 18.26
CA LEU A 27 29.27 21.68 17.60
C LEU A 27 29.84 22.78 18.50
N GLN A 28 29.58 22.69 19.81
CA GLN A 28 30.09 23.64 20.79
C GLN A 28 31.63 23.60 20.88
N GLU A 29 32.24 22.42 20.83
CA GLU A 29 33.71 22.29 20.80
C GLU A 29 34.32 22.89 19.53
N LEU A 30 33.71 22.64 18.37
CA LEU A 30 34.19 23.21 17.10
C LEU A 30 34.09 24.74 17.11
N LEU A 31 32.99 25.29 17.64
CA LEU A 31 32.82 26.74 17.80
C LEU A 31 33.81 27.33 18.79
N ASN A 32 34.06 26.65 19.91
CA ASN A 32 35.07 27.07 20.89
C ASN A 32 36.49 27.06 20.29
N ARG A 33 36.81 26.07 19.45
CA ARG A 33 38.10 26.00 18.73
C ARG A 33 38.24 27.11 17.69
N ILE A 34 37.16 27.47 17.00
CA ILE A 34 37.15 28.63 16.09
C ILE A 34 37.36 29.93 16.87
N ASN A 35 36.65 30.09 17.99
CA ASN A 35 36.72 31.32 18.79
C ASN A 35 38.09 31.54 19.44
N ASN A 36 38.80 30.46 19.75
CA ASN A 36 40.13 30.50 20.37
C ASN A 36 41.27 30.14 19.39
N ALA A 37 41.02 30.21 18.08
CA ALA A 37 42.02 29.84 17.07
C ALA A 37 43.13 30.90 16.97
N ASP A 38 44.39 30.45 17.03
CA ASP A 38 45.56 31.31 16.87
C ASP A 38 45.82 31.69 15.41
N THR A 39 45.30 30.91 14.46
CA THR A 39 45.50 31.13 13.03
C THR A 39 44.21 31.06 12.23
N GLY A 40 44.19 31.79 11.09
CA GLY A 40 43.10 31.69 10.12
C GLY A 40 42.96 30.29 9.51
N ILE A 41 44.04 29.49 9.50
CA ILE A 41 44.01 28.11 9.01
C ILE A 41 43.19 27.23 9.95
N ASP A 42 43.34 27.40 11.27
CA ASP A 42 42.56 26.64 12.26
C ASP A 42 41.08 27.00 12.23
N ILE A 43 40.75 28.28 11.99
CA ILE A 43 39.38 28.73 11.75
C ILE A 43 38.80 28.03 10.53
N LEU A 44 39.51 28.03 9.40
CA LEU A 44 39.07 27.40 8.16
C LEU A 44 38.88 25.89 8.31
N LYS A 45 39.80 25.20 9.00
CA LYS A 45 39.70 23.76 9.25
C LYS A 45 38.45 23.41 10.05
N ASN A 46 38.24 24.06 11.19
CA ASN A 46 37.06 23.78 12.03
C ASN A 46 35.76 24.23 11.34
N GLY A 47 35.79 25.33 10.59
CA GLY A 47 34.65 25.78 9.78
C GLY A 47 34.28 24.78 8.67
N ALA A 48 35.26 24.16 8.03
CA ALA A 48 35.04 23.13 7.02
C ALA A 48 34.37 21.88 7.59
N ILE A 49 34.75 21.47 8.82
CA ILE A 49 34.11 20.35 9.53
C ILE A 49 32.62 20.65 9.77
N ILE A 50 32.29 21.85 10.28
CA ILE A 50 30.89 22.26 10.51
C ILE A 50 30.11 22.26 9.18
N LEU A 51 30.67 22.85 8.13
CA LEU A 51 30.04 22.93 6.82
C LEU A 51 29.76 21.54 6.24
N ASN A 52 30.73 20.63 6.35
CA ASN A 52 30.58 19.26 5.90
C ASN A 52 29.42 18.54 6.65
N ARG A 53 29.34 18.69 7.98
CA ARG A 53 28.25 18.12 8.79
C ARG A 53 26.88 18.67 8.39
N ILE A 54 26.78 19.97 8.10
CA ILE A 54 25.54 20.59 7.60
C ILE A 54 25.16 19.98 6.25
N HIS A 55 26.09 19.89 5.30
CA HIS A 55 25.83 19.30 3.99
C HIS A 55 25.39 17.83 4.11
N ARG A 56 26.11 17.02 4.88
CA ARG A 56 25.78 15.62 5.11
C ARG A 56 24.40 15.45 5.73
N THR A 57 24.06 16.24 6.74
CA THR A 57 22.73 16.20 7.36
C THR A 57 21.61 16.58 6.37
N LYS A 58 21.85 17.58 5.51
CA LYS A 58 20.90 17.97 4.46
C LYS A 58 20.69 16.87 3.44
N GLU A 59 21.76 16.23 2.96
CA GLU A 59 21.68 15.14 1.99
C GLU A 59 21.02 13.89 2.60
N GLN A 60 21.34 13.54 3.84
CA GLN A 60 20.66 12.47 4.57
C GLN A 60 19.16 12.72 4.67
N LYS A 61 18.74 13.94 5.06
CA LYS A 61 17.32 14.28 5.12
C LYS A 61 16.62 14.12 3.78
N LYS A 62 17.25 14.55 2.67
CA LYS A 62 16.70 14.34 1.33
C LYS A 62 16.57 12.86 0.99
N LYS A 63 17.58 12.04 1.31
CA LYS A 63 17.56 10.58 1.09
C LYS A 63 16.42 9.93 1.86
N ILE A 64 16.27 10.24 3.16
CA ILE A 64 15.19 9.73 4.00
C ILE A 64 13.82 10.11 3.42
N ILE A 65 13.62 11.38 3.07
CA ILE A 65 12.35 11.85 2.50
C ILE A 65 12.02 11.14 1.19
N ALA A 66 13.03 10.93 0.32
CA ALA A 66 12.83 10.20 -0.93
C ALA A 66 12.45 8.74 -0.69
N GLU A 67 13.11 8.07 0.25
CA GLU A 67 12.79 6.69 0.63
C GLU A 67 11.39 6.57 1.26
N GLU A 68 11.02 7.51 2.14
CA GLU A 68 9.68 7.57 2.74
C GLU A 68 8.60 7.81 1.68
N MET A 69 8.83 8.75 0.75
CA MET A 69 7.91 9.03 -0.34
C MET A 69 7.72 7.80 -1.23
N ASN A 70 8.80 7.10 -1.59
CA ASN A 70 8.72 5.88 -2.38
C ASN A 70 7.91 4.79 -1.66
N ALA A 71 8.16 4.58 -0.36
CA ALA A 71 7.41 3.61 0.43
C ALA A 71 5.91 3.94 0.52
N VAL A 72 5.55 5.23 0.64
CA VAL A 72 4.15 5.68 0.65
C VAL A 72 3.50 5.45 -0.71
N ILE A 73 4.20 5.72 -1.81
CA ILE A 73 3.70 5.47 -3.17
C ILE A 73 3.44 3.97 -3.38
N GLU A 74 4.39 3.11 -2.99
CA GLU A 74 4.24 1.65 -3.10
C GLU A 74 3.03 1.15 -2.30
N GLN A 75 2.83 1.64 -1.08
CA GLN A 75 1.68 1.28 -0.26
C GLN A 75 0.35 1.74 -0.89
N ARG A 76 0.32 2.97 -1.41
CA ARG A 76 -0.85 3.50 -2.12
C ARG A 76 -1.19 2.63 -3.33
N ASP A 77 -0.20 2.27 -4.14
CA ASP A 77 -0.42 1.51 -5.37
C ASP A 77 -0.85 0.07 -5.08
N ALA A 78 -0.32 -0.54 -4.01
CA ALA A 78 -0.78 -1.83 -3.52
C ALA A 78 -2.25 -1.77 -3.05
N ALA A 79 -2.60 -0.77 -2.25
CA ALA A 79 -3.98 -0.57 -1.78
C ALA A 79 -4.95 -0.31 -2.94
N LEU A 80 -4.56 0.53 -3.91
CA LEU A 80 -5.36 0.80 -5.11
C LEU A 80 -5.59 -0.47 -5.93
N SER A 81 -4.56 -1.30 -6.09
CA SER A 81 -4.66 -2.57 -6.80
C SER A 81 -5.61 -3.55 -6.09
N GLN A 82 -5.56 -3.59 -4.77
CA GLN A 82 -6.49 -4.37 -3.96
C GLN A 82 -7.92 -3.87 -4.09
N CYS A 83 -8.15 -2.55 -4.03
CA CYS A 83 -9.47 -1.95 -4.23
C CYS A 83 -10.06 -2.32 -5.59
N LYS A 84 -9.30 -2.15 -6.68
CA LYS A 84 -9.75 -2.50 -8.04
C LYS A 84 -10.15 -3.98 -8.15
N ARG A 85 -9.35 -4.87 -7.54
CA ARG A 85 -9.66 -6.30 -7.50
C ARG A 85 -10.96 -6.57 -6.76
N LEU A 86 -11.16 -5.99 -5.58
CA LEU A 86 -12.38 -6.15 -4.80
C LEU A 86 -13.61 -5.60 -5.52
N GLU A 87 -13.48 -4.48 -6.23
CA GLU A 87 -14.54 -3.91 -7.06
C GLU A 87 -14.95 -4.87 -8.19
N GLN A 88 -13.98 -5.51 -8.85
CA GLN A 88 -14.23 -6.51 -9.88
C GLN A 88 -14.90 -7.78 -9.32
N GLU A 89 -14.42 -8.29 -8.20
CA GLU A 89 -15.02 -9.45 -7.52
C GLU A 89 -16.46 -9.17 -7.12
N LEU A 90 -16.75 -7.95 -6.63
CA LEU A 90 -18.10 -7.51 -6.26
C LEU A 90 -19.00 -7.43 -7.49
N HIS A 91 -18.51 -6.87 -8.60
CA HIS A 91 -19.26 -6.83 -9.87
C HIS A 91 -19.63 -8.23 -10.33
N HIS A 92 -18.67 -9.14 -10.36
CA HIS A 92 -18.90 -10.52 -10.79
C HIS A 92 -19.92 -11.24 -9.89
N LEU A 93 -19.82 -11.04 -8.57
CA LEU A 93 -20.77 -11.63 -7.62
C LEU A 93 -22.19 -11.08 -7.81
N LYS A 94 -22.34 -9.80 -8.17
CA LYS A 94 -23.65 -9.20 -8.51
C LYS A 94 -24.22 -9.83 -9.77
N GLU A 95 -23.43 -9.99 -10.82
CA GLU A 95 -23.86 -10.64 -12.07
C GLU A 95 -24.27 -12.10 -11.85
N GLN A 96 -23.48 -12.84 -11.06
CA GLN A 96 -23.76 -14.23 -10.74
C GLN A 96 -25.05 -14.39 -9.93
N ASN A 97 -25.28 -13.52 -8.94
CA ASN A 97 -26.53 -13.50 -8.16
C ASN A 97 -27.73 -13.12 -9.03
N GLN A 98 -27.60 -12.12 -9.90
CA GLN A 98 -28.66 -11.72 -10.82
C GLN A 98 -29.04 -12.88 -11.76
N THR A 99 -28.04 -13.55 -12.32
CA THR A 99 -28.24 -14.70 -13.22
C THR A 99 -28.89 -15.87 -12.49
N SER A 100 -28.40 -16.21 -11.29
CA SER A 100 -28.97 -17.27 -10.45
C SER A 100 -30.42 -16.97 -10.10
N ALA A 101 -30.74 -15.75 -9.67
CA ALA A 101 -32.10 -15.33 -9.34
C ALA A 101 -33.05 -15.40 -10.56
N ASN A 102 -32.57 -15.01 -11.74
CA ASN A 102 -33.35 -15.09 -12.97
C ASN A 102 -33.62 -16.54 -13.38
N ASN A 103 -32.62 -17.42 -13.29
CA ASN A 103 -32.77 -18.85 -13.59
C ASN A 103 -33.79 -19.51 -12.65
N THR A 104 -33.72 -19.23 -11.34
CA THR A 104 -34.70 -19.76 -10.37
C THR A 104 -36.12 -19.28 -10.68
N ARG A 105 -36.30 -18.00 -11.05
CA ARG A 105 -37.62 -17.47 -11.45
C ARG A 105 -38.16 -18.17 -12.70
N HIS A 106 -37.32 -18.38 -13.72
CA HIS A 106 -37.72 -19.07 -14.94
C HIS A 106 -38.17 -20.51 -14.66
N LEU A 107 -37.37 -21.29 -13.93
CA LEU A 107 -37.70 -22.66 -13.56
C LEU A 107 -39.00 -22.76 -12.74
N THR A 108 -39.24 -21.79 -11.85
CA THR A 108 -40.46 -21.75 -11.05
C THR A 108 -41.69 -21.46 -11.91
N ALA A 109 -41.56 -20.55 -12.87
CA ALA A 109 -42.63 -20.21 -13.80
C ALA A 109 -42.99 -21.42 -14.69
N GLU A 110 -41.98 -22.09 -15.27
CA GLU A 110 -42.18 -23.30 -16.08
C GLU A 110 -42.85 -24.43 -15.27
N ASN A 111 -42.39 -24.69 -14.04
CA ASN A 111 -42.97 -25.75 -13.22
C ASN A 111 -44.43 -25.48 -12.86
N ASN A 112 -44.78 -24.22 -12.57
CA ASN A 112 -46.16 -23.84 -12.30
C ASN A 112 -47.04 -24.01 -13.54
N GLN A 113 -46.53 -23.65 -14.72
CA GLN A 113 -47.26 -23.83 -15.98
C GLN A 113 -47.48 -25.31 -16.31
N GLU A 114 -46.47 -26.17 -16.10
CA GLU A 114 -46.61 -27.62 -16.25
C GLU A 114 -47.67 -28.20 -15.31
N ARG A 115 -47.69 -27.77 -14.05
CA ARG A 115 -48.71 -28.19 -13.06
C ARG A 115 -50.11 -27.78 -13.47
N ALA A 116 -50.28 -26.56 -13.98
CA ALA A 116 -51.58 -26.07 -14.46
C ALA A 116 -52.08 -26.92 -15.65
N LEU A 117 -51.23 -27.13 -16.67
CA LEU A 117 -51.58 -27.97 -17.82
C LEU A 117 -51.92 -29.41 -17.41
N LYS A 118 -51.21 -29.95 -16.42
CA LYS A 118 -51.49 -31.29 -15.89
C LYS A 118 -52.84 -31.34 -15.17
N ALA A 119 -53.20 -30.30 -14.41
CA ALA A 119 -54.49 -30.20 -13.77
C ALA A 119 -55.63 -30.09 -14.79
N ASP A 120 -55.45 -29.27 -15.82
CA ASP A 120 -56.44 -29.11 -16.91
C ASP A 120 -56.66 -30.45 -17.65
N LEU A 121 -55.59 -31.18 -17.96
CA LEU A 121 -55.68 -32.52 -18.58
C LEU A 121 -56.46 -33.52 -17.72
N ILE A 122 -56.23 -33.53 -16.41
CA ILE A 122 -56.94 -34.41 -15.48
C ILE A 122 -58.43 -34.05 -15.44
N ALA A 123 -58.76 -32.76 -15.37
CA ALA A 123 -60.14 -32.30 -15.37
C ALA A 123 -60.88 -32.73 -16.65
N LEU A 124 -60.23 -32.59 -17.81
CA LEU A 124 -60.79 -32.97 -19.12
C LEU A 124 -61.00 -34.49 -19.25
N GLN A 125 -60.13 -35.31 -18.65
CA GLN A 125 -60.33 -36.75 -18.57
C GLN A 125 -61.52 -37.12 -17.68
N GLN A 126 -61.65 -36.48 -16.52
CA GLN A 126 -62.76 -36.73 -15.59
C GLN A 126 -64.10 -36.33 -16.20
N GLU A 127 -64.18 -35.19 -16.90
CA GLU A 127 -65.38 -34.75 -17.61
C GLU A 127 -65.77 -35.76 -18.71
N LYS A 128 -64.80 -36.21 -19.50
CA LYS A 128 -65.03 -37.23 -20.53
C LYS A 128 -65.45 -38.60 -19.97
N GLU A 129 -65.00 -38.95 -18.77
CA GLU A 129 -65.41 -40.17 -18.06
C GLU A 129 -66.78 -40.03 -17.41
N ALA A 130 -67.18 -38.83 -16.99
CA ALA A 130 -68.50 -38.54 -16.43
C ALA A 130 -69.62 -38.50 -17.50
N ASP A 131 -69.28 -38.14 -18.73
CA ASP A 131 -70.19 -38.10 -19.89
C ASP A 131 -70.34 -39.46 -20.62
N ARG A 132 -69.74 -40.54 -20.08
CA ARG A 132 -69.84 -41.92 -20.62
C ARG A 132 -70.79 -42.79 -19.81
#